data_AF-A0A0B7AD80-F1
#
_entry.id   AF-A0A0B7AD80-F1
#
_cell.length_a   1.000
_cell.length_b   1.000
_cell.length_c   1.000
_cell.angle_alpha   90.00
_cell.angle_beta   90.00
_cell.angle_gamma   90.00
#
_symmetry.space_group_name_H-M   'P 1'
#
loop_
_entity.id
_entity.type
_entity.pdbx_description
1 polymer ?
#
loop_
_entity_poly.entity_id
_entity_poly.type
_entity_poly.pdbx_seq_one_letter_code
_entity_poly.pdbx_strand_id
1 'polypeptide(L)'
;VSSVSEIQSLNTNSIQCTLCKLVIDKVKSMLSDHATQEEIKAALENVCDILPSIFDTQCKKLIEEYEPQIIQMLLSAFTSEQICSRIGLCSSDIEVFQVSTSETQSPDSNSAQCKLCTLVIDKVKSTLRKKATKSEITAALGKVCSMMLPIFVGPCKILVKKFTPQIVDML
;
A
#
# COMPACT_ATOMS: atom_id res chain seq x y z
N VAL A 1 -21.38 9.21 19.93
CA VAL A 1 -20.16 8.89 20.71
C VAL A 1 -20.19 7.41 21.04
N SER A 2 -19.30 6.54 20.57
CA SER A 2 -18.16 6.70 19.63
C SER A 2 -17.98 5.35 18.90
N SER A 3 -17.24 5.20 17.81
CA SER A 3 -16.19 6.06 17.21
C SER A 3 -16.40 6.24 15.69
N VAL A 4 -15.39 6.78 14.99
CA VAL A 4 -15.35 6.91 13.52
C VAL A 4 -13.94 6.49 13.06
N SER A 5 -13.76 5.29 12.49
CA SER A 5 -12.42 4.82 12.10
C SER A 5 -12.29 3.78 10.97
N GLU A 6 -13.36 3.13 10.48
CA GLU A 6 -13.18 1.89 9.67
C GLU A 6 -13.33 2.01 8.14
N ILE A 7 -13.74 3.16 7.59
CA ILE A 7 -14.01 3.30 6.13
C ILE A 7 -12.75 3.67 5.32
N GLN A 8 -11.61 3.01 5.56
CA GLN A 8 -10.36 3.26 4.80
C GLN A 8 -9.45 2.04 4.57
N SER A 9 -9.83 0.85 5.01
CA SER A 9 -8.94 -0.33 5.09
C SER A 9 -8.82 -1.17 3.80
N LEU A 10 -9.88 -1.30 2.99
CA LEU A 10 -9.98 -2.37 1.97
C LEU A 10 -8.93 -2.34 0.83
N ASN A 11 -8.28 -1.20 0.57
CA ASN A 11 -7.20 -1.12 -0.43
C ASN A 11 -5.86 -0.61 0.14
N THR A 12 -5.87 -0.02 1.34
CA THR A 12 -4.65 0.38 2.05
C THR A 12 -3.97 -0.85 2.66
N ASN A 13 -4.77 -1.77 3.22
CA ASN A 13 -4.28 -3.01 3.83
C ASN A 13 -3.61 -3.92 2.81
N SER A 14 -4.04 -3.99 1.54
CA SER A 14 -3.37 -4.85 0.55
C SER A 14 -1.93 -4.41 0.26
N ILE A 15 -1.69 -3.09 0.16
CA ILE A 15 -0.36 -2.52 -0.07
C ILE A 15 0.50 -2.64 1.19
N GLN A 16 -0.04 -2.33 2.37
CA GLN A 16 0.70 -2.47 3.63
C GLN A 16 0.98 -3.93 3.99
N CYS A 17 0.04 -4.85 3.75
CA CYS A 17 0.26 -6.30 3.83
C CYS A 17 1.39 -6.75 2.90
N THR A 18 1.37 -6.33 1.64
CA THR A 18 2.41 -6.69 0.66
C THR A 18 3.78 -6.17 1.09
N LEU A 19 3.87 -4.92 1.53
CA LEU A 19 5.11 -4.34 2.04
C LEU A 19 5.58 -5.05 3.32
N CYS A 20 4.68 -5.32 4.26
CA CYS A 20 5.00 -6.05 5.48
C CYS A 20 5.60 -7.43 5.14
N LYS A 21 4.93 -8.21 4.29
CA LYS A 21 5.43 -9.54 3.90
C LYS A 21 6.80 -9.45 3.23
N LEU A 22 6.97 -8.48 2.31
CA LEU A 22 8.26 -8.19 1.66
C LEU A 22 9.37 -7.87 2.68
N VAL A 23 9.10 -7.01 3.66
CA VAL A 23 10.05 -6.64 4.73
C VAL A 23 10.41 -7.86 5.57
N ILE A 24 9.42 -8.62 6.05
CA ILE A 24 9.65 -9.79 6.91
C ILE A 24 10.40 -10.89 6.15
N ASP A 25 10.01 -11.21 4.92
CA ASP A 25 10.71 -12.20 4.09
C ASP A 25 12.15 -11.75 3.80
N LYS A 26 12.38 -10.44 3.60
CA LYS A 26 13.73 -9.89 3.41
C LYS A 26 14.58 -9.98 4.68
N VAL A 27 14.03 -9.66 5.86
CA VAL A 27 14.70 -9.86 7.16
C VAL A 27 15.06 -11.33 7.34
N LYS A 28 14.12 -12.27 7.11
CA LYS A 28 14.39 -13.71 7.21
C LYS A 28 15.50 -14.17 6.25
N SER A 29 15.63 -13.56 5.06
CA SER A 29 16.73 -13.84 4.13
C SER A 29 18.12 -13.33 4.58
N MET A 30 18.19 -12.51 5.63
CA MET A 30 19.43 -11.96 6.19
C MET A 30 19.88 -12.72 7.45
N LEU A 31 19.07 -13.66 7.95
CA LEU A 31 19.25 -14.34 9.22
C LEU A 31 19.63 -15.81 9.03
N SER A 32 20.36 -16.35 10.00
CA SER A 32 20.61 -17.80 10.13
C SER A 32 19.42 -18.49 10.82
N ASP A 33 19.29 -19.81 10.68
CA ASP A 33 18.21 -20.62 11.28
C ASP A 33 18.09 -20.48 12.83
N HIS A 34 19.15 -20.00 13.49
CA HIS A 34 19.24 -19.81 14.94
C HIS A 34 19.67 -18.38 15.31
N ALA A 35 19.12 -17.38 14.62
CA ALA A 35 19.43 -15.97 14.89
C ALA A 35 19.03 -15.52 16.31
N THR A 36 19.91 -14.74 16.93
CA THR A 36 19.72 -14.06 18.21
C THR A 36 18.81 -12.84 18.08
N GLN A 37 18.33 -12.33 19.22
CA GLN A 37 17.53 -11.09 19.27
C GLN A 37 18.30 -9.90 18.67
N GLU A 38 19.61 -9.82 18.94
CA GLU A 38 20.50 -8.78 18.46
C GLU A 38 20.69 -8.85 16.94
N GLU A 39 20.86 -10.04 16.37
CA GLU A 39 20.94 -10.23 14.92
C GLU A 39 19.61 -9.88 14.21
N ILE A 40 18.48 -10.27 14.79
CA ILE A 40 17.15 -9.90 14.27
C ILE A 40 16.96 -8.38 14.29
N LYS A 41 17.34 -7.71 15.39
CA LYS A 41 17.27 -6.25 15.50
C LYS A 41 18.15 -5.57 14.45
N ALA A 42 19.41 -6.00 14.32
CA ALA A 42 20.33 -5.46 13.31
C ALA A 42 19.79 -5.67 11.87
N ALA A 43 19.15 -6.80 11.58
CA ALA A 43 18.51 -7.02 10.29
C ALA A 43 17.30 -6.09 10.05
N LEU A 44 16.48 -5.83 11.07
CA LEU A 44 15.35 -4.89 11.00
C LEU A 44 15.81 -3.44 10.81
N GLU A 45 16.88 -3.02 11.47
CA GLU A 45 17.47 -1.67 11.30
C GLU A 45 17.97 -1.42 9.87
N ASN A 46 18.49 -2.46 9.19
CA ASN A 46 19.11 -2.36 7.87
C ASN A 46 18.20 -2.74 6.69
N VAL A 47 17.07 -3.42 6.92
CA VAL A 47 16.24 -3.96 5.81
C VAL A 47 15.71 -2.88 4.86
N CYS A 48 15.37 -1.70 5.38
CA CYS A 48 14.77 -0.63 4.58
C CYS A 48 15.73 -0.04 3.55
N ASP A 49 17.03 0.01 3.84
CA ASP A 49 18.04 0.52 2.91
C ASP A 49 18.37 -0.48 1.78
N ILE A 50 17.95 -1.75 1.91
CA ILE A 50 18.08 -2.79 0.88
C ILE A 50 16.86 -2.81 -0.04
N LEU A 51 15.72 -2.28 0.40
CA LEU A 51 14.51 -2.20 -0.43
C LEU A 51 14.60 -1.05 -1.45
N PRO A 52 13.88 -1.14 -2.58
CA PRO A 52 13.79 -0.02 -3.52
C PRO A 52 13.29 1.25 -2.83
N SER A 53 13.96 2.38 -3.06
CA SER A 53 13.75 3.64 -2.31
C SER A 53 12.33 4.19 -2.33
N ILE A 54 11.46 3.72 -3.22
CA ILE A 54 10.02 4.01 -3.23
C ILE A 54 9.32 3.55 -1.94
N PHE A 55 9.84 2.52 -1.26
CA PHE A 55 9.28 1.96 -0.04
C PHE A 55 9.93 2.50 1.25
N ASP A 56 11.01 3.27 1.16
CA ASP A 56 11.86 3.63 2.29
C ASP A 56 11.08 4.21 3.48
N THR A 57 10.28 5.25 3.23
CA THR A 57 9.45 5.92 4.25
C THR A 57 8.39 4.99 4.85
N GLN A 58 7.84 4.04 4.09
CA GLN A 58 6.83 3.11 4.63
C GLN A 58 7.47 1.94 5.39
N CYS A 59 8.63 1.47 4.93
CA CYS A 59 9.43 0.46 5.63
C CYS A 59 9.89 0.99 6.99
N LYS A 60 10.51 2.18 7.02
CA LYS A 60 11.01 2.79 8.26
C LYS A 60 9.91 2.96 9.32
N LYS A 61 8.71 3.37 8.90
CA LYS A 61 7.53 3.41 9.78
C LYS A 61 7.09 2.03 10.31
N LEU A 62 7.08 1.01 9.45
CA LEU A 62 6.72 -0.34 9.86
C LEU A 62 7.70 -0.89 10.88
N ILE A 63 9.01 -0.64 10.72
CA ILE A 63 10.02 -1.02 11.70
C ILE A 63 9.83 -0.22 12.99
N GLU A 64 9.76 1.11 12.92
CA GLU A 64 9.59 2.01 14.08
C GLU A 64 8.35 1.66 14.94
N GLU A 65 7.25 1.27 14.31
CA GLU A 65 5.98 0.97 14.99
C GLU A 65 5.91 -0.48 15.53
N TYR A 66 6.50 -1.45 14.83
CA TYR A 66 6.29 -2.88 15.10
C TYR A 66 7.55 -3.70 15.45
N GLU A 67 8.76 -3.13 15.43
CA GLU A 67 10.04 -3.81 15.71
C GLU A 67 9.98 -4.76 16.94
N PRO A 68 9.52 -4.32 18.14
CA PRO A 68 9.52 -5.19 19.32
C PRO A 68 8.62 -6.42 19.15
N GLN A 69 7.52 -6.29 18.41
CA GLN A 69 6.59 -7.39 18.14
C GLN A 69 7.15 -8.33 17.05
N ILE A 70 7.78 -7.76 16.02
CA ILE A 70 8.41 -8.50 14.93
C ILE A 70 9.58 -9.35 15.47
N ILE A 71 10.43 -8.80 16.34
CA ILE A 71 11.52 -9.55 17.01
C ILE A 71 10.98 -10.81 17.70
N GLN A 72 9.97 -10.66 18.57
CA GLN A 72 9.42 -11.77 19.34
C GLN A 72 8.78 -12.85 18.46
N MET A 73 8.13 -12.45 17.36
CA MET A 73 7.52 -13.41 16.43
C MET A 73 8.55 -14.09 15.53
N LEU A 74 9.63 -13.41 15.14
CA LEU A 74 10.75 -14.01 14.39
C LEU A 74 11.52 -15.03 15.25
N LEU A 75 11.80 -14.71 16.52
CA LEU A 75 12.34 -15.67 17.50
C LEU A 75 11.43 -16.89 17.68
N SER A 76 10.12 -16.70 17.56
CA SER A 76 9.12 -17.77 17.61
C SER A 76 8.89 -18.48 16.26
N ALA A 77 9.75 -18.25 15.27
CA ALA A 77 9.74 -18.83 13.92
C ALA A 77 8.49 -18.55 13.06
N PHE A 78 7.73 -17.48 13.34
CA PHE A 78 6.51 -17.15 12.59
C PHE A 78 6.78 -16.85 11.11
N THR A 79 5.80 -17.13 10.25
CA THR A 79 5.84 -16.73 8.83
C THR A 79 5.50 -15.26 8.66
N SER A 80 5.87 -14.68 7.51
CA SER A 80 5.47 -13.32 7.12
C SER A 80 3.95 -13.15 7.12
N GLU A 81 3.20 -14.14 6.63
CA GLU A 81 1.73 -14.17 6.71
C GLU A 81 1.21 -14.01 8.15
N GLN A 82 1.76 -14.78 9.08
CA GLN A 82 1.32 -14.78 10.48
C GLN A 82 1.73 -13.50 11.21
N ILE A 83 2.94 -12.98 10.96
CA ILE A 83 3.42 -11.71 11.52
C ILE A 83 2.52 -10.57 11.05
N CYS A 84 2.37 -10.41 9.73
CA CYS A 84 1.65 -9.29 9.14
C CYS A 84 0.15 -9.34 9.44
N SER A 85 -0.44 -10.54 9.62
CA SER A 85 -1.81 -10.67 10.11
C SER A 85 -1.95 -10.30 11.59
N ARG A 86 -0.97 -10.68 12.44
CA ARG A 86 -1.02 -10.35 13.89
C ARG A 86 -0.87 -8.87 14.20
N ILE A 87 -0.13 -8.13 13.37
CA ILE A 87 -0.04 -6.67 13.48
C ILE A 87 -1.15 -5.94 12.67
N GLY A 88 -2.15 -6.68 12.16
CA GLY A 88 -3.33 -6.11 11.50
C GLY A 88 -3.09 -5.51 10.10
N LEU A 89 -1.89 -5.64 9.55
CA LEU A 89 -1.57 -5.13 8.21
C LEU A 89 -2.11 -6.04 7.09
N CYS A 90 -2.16 -7.35 7.32
CA CYS A 90 -2.89 -8.31 6.48
C CYS A 90 -4.21 -8.71 7.14
N SER A 91 -5.26 -8.88 6.33
CA SER A 91 -6.41 -9.68 6.77
C SER A 91 -5.99 -11.14 6.81
N SER A 92 -6.15 -11.80 7.95
CA SER A 92 -6.22 -13.28 7.97
C SER A 92 -7.44 -13.72 7.17
N ASP A 93 -7.29 -14.69 6.26
CA ASP A 93 -8.38 -15.24 5.45
C ASP A 93 -9.45 -15.94 6.31
N ILE A 94 -10.34 -15.14 6.86
CA ILE A 94 -11.65 -15.55 7.34
C ILE A 94 -12.65 -14.77 6.50
N GLU A 95 -13.26 -15.46 5.53
CA GLU A 95 -14.45 -14.94 4.84
C GLU A 95 -15.60 -14.84 5.84
N VAL A 96 -15.69 -13.72 6.57
CA VAL A 96 -16.86 -13.40 7.40
C VAL A 96 -17.99 -12.94 6.48
N PHE A 97 -18.63 -13.93 5.88
CA PHE A 97 -19.81 -13.77 5.03
C PHE A 97 -21.01 -13.38 5.91
N GLN A 98 -21.19 -12.09 6.23
CA GLN A 98 -22.39 -11.57 6.88
C GLN A 98 -23.00 -10.43 6.05
N VAL A 99 -23.89 -10.84 5.15
CA VAL A 99 -24.89 -9.98 4.52
C VAL A 99 -25.75 -9.33 5.60
N SER A 100 -25.99 -8.02 5.49
CA SER A 100 -27.11 -7.36 6.14
C SER A 100 -27.63 -6.25 5.24
N THR A 101 -28.78 -6.51 4.64
CA THR A 101 -29.50 -5.62 3.73
C THR A 101 -30.23 -4.52 4.49
N SER A 102 -30.11 -3.27 4.05
CA SER A 102 -31.17 -2.26 4.17
C SER A 102 -30.96 -1.13 3.16
N GLU A 103 -31.80 -1.12 2.12
CA GLU A 103 -32.20 0.11 1.43
C GLU A 103 -33.09 0.93 2.42
N THR A 104 -33.30 2.24 2.38
CA THR A 104 -33.24 3.26 1.32
C THR A 104 -33.15 4.64 1.99
N GLN A 105 -32.49 5.66 1.40
CA GLN A 105 -33.06 7.03 1.22
C GLN A 105 -32.09 8.03 0.56
N SER A 106 -32.41 8.38 -0.71
CA SER A 106 -32.16 9.65 -1.44
C SER A 106 -30.74 10.28 -1.55
N PRO A 107 -30.35 10.80 -2.73
CA PRO A 107 -29.08 11.51 -2.92
C PRO A 107 -29.16 12.97 -2.45
N ASP A 108 -28.73 13.23 -1.22
CA ASP A 108 -28.70 14.60 -0.70
C ASP A 108 -27.52 15.40 -1.28
N SER A 109 -27.80 16.24 -2.26
CA SER A 109 -26.84 17.03 -3.08
C SER A 109 -26.01 18.05 -2.27
N ASN A 110 -26.17 18.09 -0.95
CA ASN A 110 -25.51 19.03 -0.04
C ASN A 110 -24.58 18.39 1.00
N SER A 111 -24.28 17.10 0.90
CA SER A 111 -23.25 16.46 1.74
C SER A 111 -21.92 17.25 1.70
N ALA A 112 -21.33 17.48 2.87
CA ALA A 112 -20.01 18.10 3.00
C ALA A 112 -18.93 17.31 2.23
N GLN A 113 -19.12 16.00 2.07
CA GLN A 113 -18.24 15.11 1.30
C GLN A 113 -18.32 15.41 -0.20
N CYS A 114 -19.50 15.72 -0.75
CA CYS A 114 -19.64 16.16 -2.14
C CYS A 114 -18.94 17.50 -2.36
N LYS A 115 -19.13 18.48 -1.47
CA LYS A 115 -18.45 19.79 -1.54
C LYS A 115 -16.93 19.65 -1.48
N LEU A 116 -16.42 18.81 -0.57
CA LEU A 116 -15.00 18.49 -0.48
C LEU A 116 -14.49 17.78 -1.74
N CYS A 117 -15.24 16.83 -2.30
CA CYS A 117 -14.88 16.13 -3.52
C CYS A 117 -14.78 17.08 -4.73
N THR A 118 -15.75 17.97 -4.91
CA THR A 118 -15.70 18.99 -5.98
C THR A 118 -14.47 19.91 -5.81
N LEU A 119 -14.20 20.39 -4.59
CA LEU A 119 -13.02 21.21 -4.30
C LEU A 119 -11.70 20.47 -4.56
N VAL A 120 -11.61 19.18 -4.22
CA VAL A 120 -10.43 18.35 -4.52
C VAL A 120 -10.28 18.17 -6.02
N ILE A 121 -11.36 17.84 -6.75
CA ILE A 121 -11.33 17.67 -8.21
C ILE A 121 -10.92 18.96 -8.91
N ASP A 122 -11.46 20.11 -8.51
CA ASP A 122 -11.08 21.40 -9.12
C ASP A 122 -9.66 21.83 -8.71
N LYS A 123 -9.21 21.48 -7.50
CA LYS A 123 -7.81 21.69 -7.11
C LYS A 123 -6.86 20.76 -7.88
N VAL A 124 -7.24 19.52 -8.16
CA VAL A 124 -6.48 18.58 -9.00
C VAL A 124 -6.41 19.12 -10.43
N LYS A 125 -7.54 19.50 -11.05
CA LYS A 125 -7.57 20.18 -12.36
C LYS A 125 -6.71 21.44 -12.40
N SER A 126 -6.66 22.21 -11.31
CA SER A 126 -5.83 23.42 -11.18
C SER A 126 -4.35 23.13 -10.91
N THR A 127 -4.01 21.98 -10.34
CA THR A 127 -2.64 21.59 -9.95
C THR A 127 -1.95 20.79 -11.06
N LEU A 128 -2.73 20.06 -11.87
CA LEU A 128 -2.36 19.61 -13.20
C LEU A 128 -2.07 20.87 -14.05
N ARG A 129 -0.79 21.24 -14.16
CA ARG A 129 -0.36 22.51 -14.76
C ARG A 129 -0.89 22.63 -16.19
N LYS A 130 -1.53 23.78 -16.47
CA LYS A 130 -1.79 24.39 -17.79
C LYS A 130 -1.55 23.46 -18.99
N LYS A 131 -2.59 22.71 -19.39
CA LYS A 131 -2.66 21.89 -20.61
C LYS A 131 -1.55 20.83 -20.75
N ALA A 132 -1.42 19.94 -19.77
CA ALA A 132 -0.87 18.61 -20.07
C ALA A 132 -1.78 17.93 -21.11
N THR A 133 -1.23 17.62 -22.28
CA THR A 133 -1.97 16.95 -23.36
C THR A 133 -2.11 15.45 -23.08
N LYS A 134 -3.13 14.82 -23.69
CA LYS A 134 -3.33 13.35 -23.67
C LYS A 134 -2.04 12.58 -24.03
N SER A 135 -1.22 13.14 -24.91
CA SER A 135 0.09 12.60 -25.33
C SER A 135 1.14 12.67 -24.21
N GLU A 136 1.28 13.82 -23.53
CA GLU A 136 2.25 13.99 -22.43
C GLU A 136 1.92 13.12 -21.22
N ILE A 137 0.63 12.95 -20.90
CA ILE A 137 0.15 12.05 -19.84
C ILE A 137 0.47 10.59 -20.20
N THR A 138 0.18 10.18 -21.43
CA THR A 138 0.52 8.84 -21.96
C THR A 138 2.03 8.58 -21.90
N ALA A 139 2.84 9.55 -22.30
CA ALA A 139 4.30 9.46 -22.26
C ALA A 139 4.84 9.35 -20.83
N ALA A 140 4.29 10.11 -19.88
CA ALA A 140 4.66 10.04 -18.47
C ALA A 140 4.31 8.67 -17.85
N LEU A 141 3.09 8.17 -18.09
CA LEU A 141 2.65 6.85 -17.64
C LEU A 141 3.51 5.72 -18.23
N GLY A 142 3.84 5.78 -19.53
CA GLY A 142 4.76 4.83 -20.16
C GLY A 142 6.18 4.86 -19.58
N LYS A 143 6.69 6.06 -19.28
CA LYS A 143 8.05 6.27 -18.77
C LYS A 143 8.24 5.76 -17.34
N VAL A 144 7.18 5.72 -16.52
CA VAL A 144 7.26 5.19 -15.14
C VAL A 144 7.70 3.73 -15.09
N CYS A 145 7.29 2.91 -16.07
CA CYS A 145 7.68 1.50 -16.12
C CYS A 145 9.16 1.28 -16.45
N SER A 146 9.84 2.27 -17.02
CA SER A 146 11.30 2.23 -17.22
C SER A 146 12.09 2.60 -15.97
N MET A 147 11.41 3.05 -14.89
CA MET A 147 12.01 3.34 -13.59
C MET A 147 11.82 2.19 -12.58
N MET A 148 11.12 1.12 -12.96
CA MET A 148 10.88 -0.05 -12.12
C MET A 148 11.95 -1.14 -12.28
N LEU A 149 12.11 -1.98 -11.26
CA LEU A 149 12.98 -3.16 -11.30
C LEU A 149 12.66 -4.08 -12.48
N PRO A 150 13.64 -4.81 -13.06
CA PRO A 150 13.46 -5.65 -14.24
C PRO A 150 12.25 -6.60 -14.17
N ILE A 151 12.02 -7.22 -13.01
CA ILE A 151 10.90 -8.14 -12.74
C ILE A 151 9.51 -7.47 -12.85
N PHE A 152 9.42 -6.16 -12.59
CA PHE A 152 8.17 -5.41 -12.61
C PHE A 152 7.95 -4.60 -13.90
N VAL A 153 8.95 -4.45 -14.78
CA VAL A 153 8.81 -3.73 -16.07
C VAL A 153 7.70 -4.35 -16.93
N GLY A 154 7.62 -5.68 -16.99
CA GLY A 154 6.58 -6.42 -17.73
C GLY A 154 5.17 -6.16 -17.17
N PRO A 155 4.91 -6.53 -15.90
CA PRO A 155 3.64 -6.23 -15.22
C PRO A 155 3.22 -4.76 -15.29
N CYS A 156 4.16 -3.82 -15.08
CA CYS A 156 3.90 -2.39 -15.20
C CYS A 156 3.44 -2.00 -16.61
N LYS A 157 4.14 -2.44 -17.66
CA LYS A 157 3.75 -2.15 -19.05
C LYS A 157 2.36 -2.69 -19.39
N ILE A 158 1.98 -3.85 -18.85
CA ILE A 158 0.64 -4.42 -19.01
C ILE A 158 -0.41 -3.53 -18.34
N LEU A 159 -0.18 -3.14 -17.07
CA LEU A 159 -1.10 -2.28 -16.31
C LEU A 159 -1.24 -0.89 -16.95
N VAL A 160 -0.12 -0.24 -17.28
CA VAL A 160 -0.11 1.05 -17.96
C VAL A 160 -0.84 0.96 -19.30
N LYS A 161 -0.57 -0.04 -20.14
CA LYS A 161 -1.28 -0.22 -21.42
C LYS A 161 -2.79 -0.46 -21.23
N LYS A 162 -3.19 -1.16 -20.16
CA LYS A 162 -4.60 -1.47 -19.85
C LYS A 162 -5.38 -0.25 -19.36
N PHE A 163 -4.79 0.56 -18.48
CA PHE A 163 -5.49 1.65 -17.80
C PHE A 163 -5.23 3.04 -18.37
N THR A 164 -4.16 3.27 -19.14
CA THR A 164 -3.89 4.57 -19.77
C THR A 164 -5.05 5.10 -20.61
N PRO A 165 -5.76 4.31 -21.45
CA PRO A 165 -6.91 4.82 -22.20
C PRO A 165 -8.00 5.40 -21.28
N GLN A 166 -8.35 4.69 -20.21
CA GLN A 166 -9.36 5.15 -19.24
C GLN A 166 -8.89 6.42 -18.51
N ILE A 167 -7.63 6.49 -18.08
CA ILE A 167 -7.05 7.67 -17.43
C ILE A 167 -7.06 8.88 -18.38
N VAL A 168 -6.75 8.66 -19.65
CA VAL A 168 -6.63 9.69 -20.69
C VAL A 168 -8.00 10.16 -21.19
N ASP A 169 -9.05 9.35 -21.12
CA ASP A 169 -10.41 9.75 -21.53
C ASP A 169 -11.23 10.41 -20.41
N MET A 170 -10.75 10.38 -19.17
CA MET A 170 -11.27 11.20 -18.06
C MET A 170 -10.64 12.61 -17.98
N LEU A 171 -9.78 12.99 -18.94
CA LEU A 171 -9.00 14.24 -18.98
C LEU A 171 -9.19 15.02 -20.29
#